data_AF-A0A2E1DY38-F1
#
_entry.id   AF-A0A2E1DY38-F1
#
_cell.length_a   1.000
_cell.length_b   1.000
_cell.length_c   1.000
_cell.angle_alpha   90.00
_cell.angle_beta   90.00
_cell.angle_gamma   90.00
#
_symmetry.space_group_name_H-M   'P 1'
#
loop_
_entity.id
_entity.type
_entity.pdbx_description
1 polymer ?
#
loop_
_entity_poly.entity_id
_entity_poly.type
_entity_poly.pdbx_seq_one_letter_code
_entity_poly.pdbx_strand_id
1 'polypeptide(L)' 'MKKILLLLFITFTFISCGLDVKPTVTVKNDINLTIDGENIDGIQGEWIISSEEKKEKGKEIIVITIEKNEII' A
#
# COMPACT_ATOMS: atom_id res chain seq x y z
N MET A 1 8.03 -3.25 54.13
CA MET A 1 6.97 -3.55 53.12
C MET A 1 6.67 -2.37 52.18
N LYS A 2 6.39 -1.14 52.67
CA LYS A 2 6.14 0.04 51.80
C LYS A 2 7.24 0.38 50.78
N LYS A 3 8.53 0.24 51.14
CA LYS A 3 9.67 0.56 50.27
C LYS A 3 9.82 -0.42 49.08
N ILE A 4 9.49 -1.69 49.28
CA ILE A 4 9.53 -2.73 48.23
C ILE A 4 8.41 -2.49 47.22
N LEU A 5 7.22 -2.12 47.72
CA LEU A 5 6.08 -1.78 46.87
C LEU A 5 6.40 -0.55 46.00
N LEU A 6 7.02 0.48 46.58
CA LEU A 6 7.44 1.68 45.84
C LEU A 6 8.45 1.35 44.73
N LEU A 7 9.42 0.47 45.01
CA LEU A 7 10.42 0.03 44.03
C LEU A 7 9.78 -0.71 42.86
N LEU A 8 8.79 -1.55 43.13
CA LEU A 8 8.04 -2.29 42.11
C LEU A 8 7.26 -1.34 41.17
N PHE A 9 6.60 -0.33 41.72
CA PHE A 9 5.90 0.69 40.94
C PHE A 9 6.83 1.46 40.01
N ILE A 10 8.00 1.85 40.50
CA ILE A 10 9.01 2.56 39.69
C ILE A 10 9.48 1.68 38.52
N THR A 11 9.78 0.40 38.77
CA THR A 11 10.19 -0.52 37.69
C THR A 11 9.12 -0.73 36.63
N PHE A 12 7.83 -0.74 37.02
CA PHE A 12 6.70 -0.91 36.10
C PHE A 12 6.50 0.29 35.17
N THR A 13 6.74 1.51 35.67
CA THR A 13 6.61 2.72 34.86
C THR A 13 7.62 2.78 33.71
N PHE A 14 8.83 2.24 33.89
CA PHE A 14 9.88 2.23 32.86
C PHE A 14 9.63 1.22 31.72
N ILE A 15 8.86 0.16 31.95
CA ILE A 15 8.54 -0.85 30.92
C ILE A 15 7.40 -0.38 30.01
N SER A 16 6.48 0.46 30.53
CA SER A 16 5.30 0.89 29.79
C SER A 16 5.60 1.89 28.66
N CYS A 17 6.67 2.68 28.79
CA CYS A 17 7.07 3.68 27.80
C CYS A 17 8.10 3.14 26.77
N GLY A 18 8.59 1.90 26.95
CA GLY A 18 9.60 1.25 26.10
C GLY A 18 9.04 0.20 25.14
N LEU A 19 7.73 -0.06 25.16
CA LEU A 19 7.05 -0.83 24.13
C LEU A 19 6.90 0.08 22.90
N ASP A 20 7.99 0.25 22.17
CA ASP A 20 8.05 0.90 20.87
C ASP A 20 7.32 -0.01 19.86
N VAL A 21 5.98 -0.01 19.95
CA VAL A 21 5.11 -0.70 19.01
C VAL A 21 5.30 0.03 17.70
N LYS A 22 6.08 -0.55 16.78
CA LYS A 22 6.22 -0.05 15.42
C LYS A 22 5.02 -0.56 14.63
N PRO A 23 3.97 0.26 14.40
CA PRO A 23 2.86 -0.18 13.57
C PRO A 23 3.40 -0.43 12.16
N THR A 24 3.25 -1.65 11.67
CA THR A 24 3.45 -1.94 10.24
C THR A 24 2.29 -1.32 9.48
N VAL A 25 2.49 -0.11 8.97
CA VAL A 25 1.51 0.57 8.12
C VAL A 25 1.75 0.12 6.69
N THR A 26 0.85 -0.73 6.19
CA THR A 26 0.84 -1.13 4.77
C THR A 26 -0.20 -0.29 4.04
N VAL A 27 0.23 0.44 3.01
CA VAL A 27 -0.68 1.19 2.12
C VAL A 27 -1.00 0.31 0.92
N LYS A 28 -2.29 0.05 0.68
CA LYS A 28 -2.77 -0.69 -0.49
C LYS A 28 -3.48 0.28 -1.43
N ASN A 29 -3.03 0.35 -2.68
CA ASN A 29 -3.64 1.15 -3.73
C ASN A 29 -4.20 0.21 -4.80
N ASP A 30 -5.52 0.11 -4.91
CA ASP A 30 -6.21 -0.74 -5.89
C ASP A 30 -6.84 0.14 -6.98
N ILE A 31 -6.69 -0.24 -8.25
CA ILE A 31 -7.36 0.39 -9.40
C ILE A 31 -8.32 -0.64 -9.98
N ASN A 32 -9.62 -0.32 -10.01
CA ASN A 32 -10.66 -1.20 -10.55
C ASN A 32 -11.27 -0.56 -11.81
N LEU A 33 -11.29 -1.30 -12.92
CA LEU A 33 -11.95 -0.89 -14.15
C LEU A 33 -13.17 -1.80 -14.37
N THR A 34 -14.31 -1.20 -14.68
CA THR A 34 -15.56 -1.92 -15.00
C THR A 34 -16.07 -1.42 -16.33
N ILE A 35 -16.47 -2.35 -17.18
CA ILE A 35 -16.88 -2.11 -18.57
C ILE A 35 -18.25 -2.76 -18.73
N ASP A 36 -19.21 -1.97 -19.22
CA ASP A 36 -20.59 -2.40 -19.40
C ASP A 36 -20.77 -3.31 -20.62
N GLY A 37 -21.82 -4.14 -20.55
CA GLY A 37 -22.06 -5.27 -21.46
C GLY A 37 -22.14 -4.95 -22.95
N GLU A 38 -22.49 -3.72 -23.31
CA GLU A 38 -22.69 -3.30 -24.70
C GLU A 38 -21.39 -3.26 -25.52
N ASN A 39 -20.22 -3.24 -24.88
CA ASN A 39 -18.91 -3.12 -25.55
C ASN A 39 -17.94 -4.28 -25.25
N ILE A 40 -18.45 -5.42 -24.73
CA ILE A 40 -17.62 -6.55 -24.30
C ILE A 40 -16.80 -7.16 -25.45
N ASP A 41 -17.39 -7.28 -26.65
CA ASP A 41 -16.73 -7.95 -27.78
C ASP A 41 -15.42 -7.25 -28.20
N GLY A 42 -15.36 -5.92 -28.07
CA GLY A 42 -14.17 -5.12 -28.36
C GLY A 42 -13.08 -5.22 -27.29
N ILE A 43 -13.44 -5.65 -26.08
CA ILE A 43 -12.61 -5.57 -24.87
C ILE A 43 -12.18 -6.96 -24.40
N GLN A 44 -12.92 -8.00 -24.74
CA GLN A 44 -12.52 -9.37 -24.47
C GLN A 44 -11.23 -9.71 -25.24
N GLY A 45 -10.26 -10.29 -24.53
CA GLY A 45 -8.96 -10.64 -25.09
C GLY A 45 -7.86 -10.60 -24.05
N GLU A 46 -6.64 -10.86 -24.50
CA GLU A 46 -5.44 -10.66 -23.69
C GLU A 46 -5.08 -9.18 -23.66
N TRP A 47 -4.55 -8.73 -22.52
CA TRP A 47 -4.14 -7.35 -22.30
C TRP A 47 -2.71 -7.33 -21.77
N ILE A 48 -1.92 -6.39 -22.29
CA ILE A 48 -0.58 -6.11 -21.81
C ILE A 48 -0.66 -4.88 -20.91
N ILE A 49 -0.26 -5.05 -19.66
CA ILE A 49 -0.16 -3.96 -18.69
C ILE A 49 1.32 -3.65 -18.51
N SER A 50 1.70 -2.41 -18.75
CA SER A 50 3.06 -1.92 -18.55
C SER A 50 3.06 -0.66 -17.69
N SER A 51 4.20 -0.38 -17.07
CA SER A 51 4.40 0.81 -16.26
C SER A 51 5.74 1.45 -16.54
N GLU A 52 5.78 2.77 -16.62
CA GLU A 52 7.00 3.57 -16.72
C GLU A 52 7.01 4.67 -15.65
N GLU A 53 8.20 4.95 -15.13
CA GLU A 53 8.42 6.05 -14.18
C GLU A 53 9.09 7.22 -14.91
N LYS A 54 8.53 8.41 -14.74
CA LYS A 54 9.03 9.65 -15.33
C LYS A 54 9.16 10.73 -14.27
N LYS A 55 10.15 11.61 -14.47
CA LYS A 55 10.38 12.77 -13.61
C LYS A 55 10.23 14.05 -14.42
N GLU A 56 9.12 14.76 -14.22
CA GLU A 56 8.84 16.02 -14.90
C GLU A 56 8.70 17.16 -13.90
N LYS A 57 9.43 18.26 -14.13
CA LYS A 57 9.42 19.46 -13.27
C LYS A 57 9.61 19.14 -11.77
N GLY A 58 10.43 18.13 -11.48
CA GLY A 58 10.72 17.67 -10.11
C GLY A 58 9.66 16.76 -9.48
N LYS A 59 8.58 16.40 -10.20
CA LYS A 59 7.55 15.46 -9.74
C LYS A 59 7.76 14.08 -10.34
N GLU A 60 7.60 13.05 -9.53
CA GLU A 60 7.58 11.65 -9.98
C GLU A 60 6.18 11.31 -10.48
N ILE A 61 6.12 10.74 -11.68
CA ILE A 61 4.91 10.36 -12.39
C ILE A 61 5.06 8.90 -12.78
N ILE A 62 4.09 8.06 -12.42
CA ILE A 62 3.99 6.69 -12.90
C ILE A 62 2.92 6.66 -13.98
N VAL A 63 3.29 6.26 -15.19
CA VAL A 63 2.35 6.06 -16.29
C VAL A 63 2.07 4.55 -16.39
N ILE A 64 0.81 4.17 -16.24
CA ILE A 64 0.34 2.79 -16.42
C ILE A 64 -0.37 2.74 -17.76
N THR A 65 0.08 1.86 -18.64
CA THR A 65 -0.48 1.67 -19.98
C THR A 65 -1.13 0.29 -20.07
N ILE A 66 -2.38 0.25 -20.52
CA ILE A 66 -3.17 -0.97 -20.70
C ILE A 66 -3.51 -1.06 -22.19
N GLU A 67 -2.94 -2.05 -22.87
CA GLU A 67 -3.10 -2.23 -24.33
C GLU A 67 -3.65 -3.62 -24.62
N LYS A 68 -4.56 -3.71 -25.61
CA LYS A 68 -5.09 -5.00 -26.05
C LYS A 68 -4.01 -5.73 -26.84
N ASN A 69 -3.74 -6.98 -26.49
CA ASN A 69 -2.85 -7.83 -27.26
C ASN A 69 -3.58 -8.28 -28.52
N GLU A 70 -3.33 -7.60 -29.64
CA GLU A 70 -3.78 -8.01 -30.96
C GLU A 70 -2.83 -9.10 -31.46
N ILE A 71 -3.01 -10.35 -31.00
CA ILE A 71 -2.35 -11.50 -31.62
C ILE A 71 -2.93 -11.62 -33.04
N ILE A 72 -2.15 -11.19 -34.04
CA ILE A 72 -2.45 -11.33 -35.48
C ILE A 72 -2.29 -12.79 -35.91
#